data_AF-A0A150RUJ0-F1
#
_entry.id   AF-A0A150RUJ0-F1
#
_cell.length_a   1.000
_cell.length_b   1.000
_cell.length_c   1.000
_cell.angle_alpha   90.00
_cell.angle_beta   90.00
_cell.angle_gamma   90.00
#
_symmetry.space_group_name_H-M   'P 1'
#
loop_
_entity.id
_entity.type
_entity.pdbx_description
1 polymer ?
#
loop_
_entity_poly.entity_id
_entity_poly.type
_entity_poly.pdbx_seq_one_letter_code
_entity_poly.pdbx_strand_id
1 'polypeptide(L)'
;MAVAPVAEQRRILAEVARLQSITDEMEQVVNVQLARAQRLRQSVLKRAFEGKLVPQDPNDEPAIALLDRIRAARSNASAANSSGRTSRSGRAKVLQADEGGFDDG
;
A
#
# COMPACT_ATOMS: atom_id res chain seq x y z
N MET A 1 28.44 -33.53 -48.05
CA MET A 1 27.12 -32.85 -47.99
C MET A 1 26.96 -32.00 -49.23
N ALA A 2 25.85 -32.11 -49.94
CA ALA A 2 25.55 -31.22 -51.07
C ALA A 2 25.16 -29.84 -50.52
N VAL A 3 25.81 -28.81 -51.03
CA VAL A 3 25.54 -27.41 -50.66
C VAL A 3 24.60 -26.81 -51.70
N ALA A 4 23.56 -26.10 -51.25
CA ALA A 4 22.59 -25.46 -52.14
C ALA A 4 23.28 -24.45 -53.08
N PRO A 5 22.75 -24.20 -54.29
CA PRO A 5 23.29 -23.21 -55.21
C PRO A 5 23.39 -21.81 -54.58
N VAL A 6 24.41 -21.04 -54.96
CA VAL A 6 24.68 -19.70 -54.39
C VAL A 6 23.47 -18.75 -54.51
N ALA A 7 22.69 -18.85 -55.59
CA ALA A 7 21.47 -18.07 -55.76
C ALA A 7 20.43 -18.36 -54.67
N GLU A 8 20.27 -19.64 -54.30
CA GLU A 8 19.33 -20.06 -53.27
C GLU A 8 19.81 -19.65 -51.88
N GLN A 9 21.11 -19.77 -51.60
CA GLN A 9 21.71 -19.26 -50.36
C GLN A 9 21.45 -17.75 -50.18
N ARG A 10 21.58 -16.96 -51.24
CA ARG A 10 21.30 -15.51 -51.21
C ARG A 10 19.84 -15.21 -50.93
N ARG A 11 18.91 -15.96 -51.54
CA ARG A 11 17.48 -15.81 -51.28
C ARG A 11 17.13 -16.12 -49.83
N ILE A 12 17.67 -17.21 -49.28
CA ILE A 12 17.46 -17.60 -47.89
C ILE A 12 18.01 -16.52 -46.94
N LEU A 13 19.22 -16.03 -47.19
CA LEU A 13 19.82 -14.95 -46.38
C LEU A 13 18.97 -13.67 -46.41
N ALA A 14 18.47 -13.27 -47.58
CA ALA A 14 17.62 -12.09 -47.70
C ALA A 14 16.32 -12.24 -46.89
N GLU A 15 15.70 -13.43 -46.93
CA GLU A 15 14.45 -13.65 -46.21
C GLU A 15 14.65 -13.78 -44.70
N VAL A 16 15.76 -14.39 -44.26
CA VAL A 16 16.15 -14.39 -42.84
C VAL A 16 16.36 -12.96 -42.35
N ALA A 17 17.10 -12.13 -43.10
CA ALA A 17 17.33 -10.74 -42.73
C ALA A 17 16.01 -9.94 -42.66
N ARG A 18 15.07 -10.20 -43.58
CA ARG A 18 13.74 -9.59 -43.54
C ARG A 18 12.98 -9.96 -42.27
N LEU A 19 12.96 -11.24 -41.91
CA LEU A 19 12.28 -11.72 -40.72
C LEU A 19 12.92 -11.21 -39.42
N GLN A 20 14.24 -11.11 -39.38
CA GLN A 20 14.97 -10.49 -38.27
C GLN A 20 14.54 -9.04 -38.08
N SER A 21 14.54 -8.25 -39.16
CA SER A 21 14.10 -6.84 -39.09
C SER A 21 12.66 -6.70 -38.59
N ILE A 22 11.75 -7.59 -39.00
CA ILE A 22 10.34 -7.56 -38.54
C ILE A 22 10.27 -7.88 -37.04
N THR A 23 11.07 -8.84 -36.60
CA THR A 23 11.11 -9.25 -35.19
C THR A 23 11.62 -8.10 -34.32
N ASP A 24 12.69 -7.43 -34.75
CA ASP A 24 13.26 -6.28 -34.05
C ASP A 24 12.24 -5.13 -33.95
N GLU A 25 11.53 -4.82 -35.04
CA GLU A 25 10.48 -3.80 -35.03
C GLU A 25 9.36 -4.15 -34.05
N MET A 26 8.90 -5.39 -34.06
CA MET A 26 7.83 -5.86 -33.19
C MET A 26 8.25 -5.85 -31.71
N GLU A 27 9.51 -6.18 -31.41
CA GLU A 27 10.08 -6.06 -30.08
C GLU A 27 10.07 -4.60 -29.58
N GLN A 28 10.50 -3.66 -30.43
CA GLN A 28 10.46 -2.23 -30.09
C GLN A 28 9.04 -1.75 -29.80
N VAL A 29 8.07 -2.15 -30.63
CA VAL A 29 6.66 -1.81 -30.41
C VAL A 29 6.18 -2.35 -29.06
N VAL A 30 6.46 -3.61 -28.74
CA VAL A 30 6.06 -4.22 -27.46
C VAL A 30 6.66 -3.45 -26.28
N ASN A 31 7.95 -3.12 -26.35
CA ASN A 31 8.65 -2.38 -25.28
C ASN A 31 8.03 -0.99 -25.04
N VAL A 32 7.74 -0.25 -26.11
CA VAL A 32 7.10 1.07 -26.02
C VAL A 32 5.70 0.96 -25.42
N GLN A 33 4.90 -0.03 -25.85
CA GLN A 33 3.53 -0.20 -25.34
C GLN A 33 3.51 -0.64 -23.88
N LEU A 34 4.45 -1.48 -23.46
CA LEU A 34 4.57 -1.88 -22.05
C LEU A 34 4.87 -0.66 -21.16
N ALA A 35 5.82 0.19 -21.57
CA ALA A 35 6.12 1.43 -20.84
C ALA A 35 4.90 2.37 -20.80
N ARG A 36 4.14 2.48 -21.89
CA ARG A 36 2.90 3.27 -21.92
C ARG A 36 1.84 2.71 -20.98
N ALA A 37 1.64 1.40 -20.96
CA ALA A 37 0.68 0.73 -20.08
C ALA A 37 1.04 0.94 -18.60
N GLN A 38 2.33 0.87 -18.25
CA GLN A 38 2.81 1.17 -16.90
C GLN A 38 2.49 2.60 -16.48
N ARG A 39 2.78 3.60 -17.35
CA ARG A 39 2.44 5.00 -17.06
C ARG A 39 0.93 5.23 -16.93
N LEU A 40 0.13 4.60 -17.78
CA LEU A 40 -1.32 4.68 -17.70
C LEU A 40 -1.84 4.12 -16.38
N ARG A 41 -1.33 2.95 -15.95
CA ARG A 41 -1.68 2.35 -14.66
C ARG A 41 -1.36 3.30 -13.51
N GLN A 42 -0.18 3.90 -13.49
CA GLN A 42 0.20 4.88 -12.46
C GLN A 42 -0.71 6.11 -12.46
N SER A 43 -1.04 6.63 -13.65
CA SER A 43 -1.99 7.74 -13.80
C SER A 43 -3.38 7.41 -13.25
N VAL A 44 -3.92 6.22 -13.58
CA VAL A 44 -5.24 5.78 -13.11
C VAL A 44 -5.24 5.62 -11.59
N LEU A 45 -4.22 4.96 -11.02
CA LEU A 45 -4.10 4.79 -9.57
C LEU A 45 -4.00 6.13 -8.85
N LYS A 46 -3.18 7.05 -9.37
CA LYS A 46 -3.08 8.41 -8.82
C LYS A 46 -4.45 9.09 -8.80
N ARG A 47 -5.18 9.07 -9.90
CA ARG A 47 -6.52 9.67 -9.98
C ARG A 47 -7.53 8.97 -9.06
N ALA A 48 -7.41 7.66 -8.86
CA ALA A 48 -8.26 6.90 -7.93
C ALA A 48 -8.05 7.36 -6.49
N PHE A 49 -6.80 7.47 -6.05
CA PHE A 49 -6.48 7.94 -4.69
C PHE A 49 -6.80 9.43 -4.47
N GLU A 50 -6.76 10.23 -5.53
CA GLU A 50 -7.23 11.63 -5.48
C GLU A 50 -8.76 11.75 -5.52
N GLY A 51 -9.51 10.66 -5.70
CA GLY A 51 -10.96 10.67 -5.84
C GLY A 51 -11.47 11.16 -7.21
N LYS A 52 -10.59 11.46 -8.17
CA LYS A 52 -10.92 12.14 -9.44
C LYS A 52 -11.34 11.19 -10.58
N LEU A 53 -11.77 9.98 -10.25
CA LEU A 53 -12.29 9.01 -11.24
C LEU A 53 -13.79 9.12 -11.46
N VAL A 54 -14.50 9.83 -10.59
CA VAL A 54 -15.95 10.04 -10.65
C VAL A 54 -16.22 11.54 -10.45
N PRO A 55 -17.28 12.13 -11.05
CA PRO A 55 -17.71 13.49 -10.73
C PRO A 55 -17.83 13.68 -9.21
N GLN A 56 -17.32 14.79 -8.70
CA GLN A 56 -17.37 15.14 -7.29
C GLN A 56 -18.50 16.14 -7.05
N ASP A 57 -19.17 16.07 -5.89
CA ASP A 57 -20.13 17.10 -5.49
C ASP A 57 -19.37 18.29 -4.89
N PRO A 58 -19.53 19.52 -5.38
CA PRO A 58 -18.94 20.71 -4.77
C PRO A 58 -19.32 20.92 -3.30
N ASN A 59 -20.42 20.31 -2.85
CA ASN A 59 -20.90 20.37 -1.47
C ASN A 59 -20.35 19.24 -0.59
N ASP A 60 -19.50 18.35 -1.12
CA ASP A 60 -18.88 17.29 -0.34
C ASP A 60 -18.04 17.87 0.80
N GLU A 61 -18.25 17.35 2.00
CA GLU A 61 -17.48 17.74 3.18
C GLU A 61 -16.00 17.32 3.01
N PRO A 62 -15.02 18.20 3.29
CA PRO A 62 -13.62 17.82 3.20
C PRO A 62 -13.30 16.76 4.25
N ALA A 63 -12.54 15.73 3.86
CA ALA A 63 -12.20 14.59 4.72
C ALA A 63 -11.58 15.01 6.08
N ILE A 64 -10.91 16.17 6.14
CA ILE A 64 -10.34 16.72 7.38
C ILE A 64 -11.39 16.96 8.46
N ALA A 65 -12.58 17.47 8.09
CA ALA A 65 -13.65 17.76 9.03
C ALA A 65 -14.23 16.48 9.64
N LEU A 66 -14.34 15.40 8.85
CA LEU A 66 -14.68 14.07 9.34
C LEU A 66 -13.62 13.51 10.29
N LEU A 67 -12.34 13.64 9.95
CA LEU A 67 -11.23 13.17 10.79
C LEU A 67 -11.19 13.88 12.15
N ASP A 68 -11.45 15.18 12.19
CA ASP A 68 -11.49 15.94 13.45
C ASP A 68 -12.67 15.51 14.33
N ARG A 69 -13.84 15.24 13.73
CA ARG A 69 -14.98 14.64 14.46
C ARG A 69 -14.65 13.26 15.03
N ILE A 70 -13.97 12.40 14.25
CA ILE A 70 -13.53 11.06 14.71
C ILE A 70 -12.53 11.19 15.87
N ARG A 71 -11.57 12.12 15.80
CA ARG A 71 -10.60 12.36 16.87
C ARG A 71 -11.28 12.81 18.16
N ALA A 72 -12.18 13.79 18.07
CA ALA A 72 -12.94 14.30 19.21
C ALA A 72 -13.84 13.21 19.82
N ALA A 73 -14.51 12.40 18.99
CA ALA A 73 -15.31 11.28 19.47
C ALA A 73 -14.44 10.23 20.21
N ARG A 74 -13.26 9.92 19.67
CA ARG A 74 -12.33 8.95 20.28
C ARG A 74 -11.72 9.45 21.58
N SER A 75 -11.34 10.73 21.68
CA SER A 75 -10.86 11.32 22.93
C SER A 75 -11.93 11.24 24.01
N ASN A 76 -13.18 11.58 23.68
CA ASN A 76 -14.29 11.54 24.61
C ASN A 76 -14.61 10.11 25.08
N ALA A 77 -14.56 9.13 24.18
CA ALA A 77 -14.74 7.72 24.53
C ALA A 77 -13.62 7.19 25.44
N SER A 78 -12.37 7.63 25.23
CA SER A 78 -11.25 7.25 26.10
C SER A 78 -11.33 7.87 27.49
N ALA A 79 -11.81 9.11 27.60
CA ALA A 79 -12.07 9.78 28.87
C ALA A 79 -13.15 9.04 29.68
N ALA A 80 -14.27 8.68 29.05
CA ALA A 80 -15.36 7.94 29.69
C ALA A 80 -14.96 6.54 30.20
N ASN A 81 -14.03 5.86 29.54
CA ASN A 81 -13.55 4.54 29.94
C ASN A 81 -12.47 4.56 31.04
N SER A 82 -11.81 5.71 31.26
CA SER A 82 -10.83 5.88 32.34
C SER A 82 -11.48 6.03 33.73
N SER A 83 -12.71 6.52 33.80
CA SER A 83 -13.49 6.68 35.03
C SER A 83 -14.09 5.38 35.62
N GLY A 84 -14.03 4.26 34.87
CA GLY A 84 -14.58 2.96 35.31
C GLY A 84 -13.57 1.99 35.93
N ARG A 85 -12.27 2.32 36.00
CA ARG A 85 -11.20 1.40 36.45
C ARG A 85 -10.61 1.71 37.83
N THR A 86 -11.23 2.58 38.63
CA THR A 86 -10.80 2.87 40.01
C THR A 86 -11.93 2.68 41.02
N SER A 87 -12.35 1.43 41.24
CA SER A 87 -12.99 1.03 42.52
C SER A 87 -13.00 -0.49 42.73
N ARG A 88 -11.83 -1.12 42.82
CA ARG A 88 -11.69 -2.44 43.47
C ARG A 88 -10.36 -2.53 44.21
N SER A 89 -10.18 -1.70 45.23
CA SER A 89 -9.20 -1.96 46.29
C SER A 89 -9.83 -1.54 47.60
N GLY A 90 -10.26 -2.52 48.39
CA GLY A 90 -10.99 -2.24 49.61
C GLY A 90 -11.55 -3.49 50.29
N ARG A 91 -10.69 -4.49 50.58
CA ARG A 91 -10.86 -5.36 51.77
C ARG A 91 -9.62 -6.21 52.03
N ALA A 92 -8.70 -5.71 52.84
CA ALA A 92 -7.82 -6.56 53.63
C ALA A 92 -7.79 -5.97 55.04
N LYS A 93 -8.57 -6.57 55.93
CA LYS A 93 -8.65 -6.24 57.36
C LYS A 93 -7.38 -6.81 58.00
N VAL A 94 -6.39 -5.96 58.27
CA VAL A 94 -5.17 -6.35 58.98
C VAL A 94 -5.51 -6.49 60.47
N LEU A 95 -5.36 -7.71 60.98
CA LEU A 95 -5.46 -8.05 62.38
C LEU A 95 -4.22 -7.54 63.13
N GLN A 96 -4.50 -6.99 64.30
CA GLN A 96 -3.60 -6.50 65.32
C GLN A 96 -2.72 -7.64 65.86
N ALA A 97 -1.41 -7.41 66.00
CA ALA A 97 -0.57 -8.13 66.93
C ALA A 97 0.57 -7.22 67.40
N ASP A 98 0.81 -7.34 68.69
CA ASP A 98 1.45 -6.41 69.61
C ASP A 98 2.92 -6.06 69.35
N GLU A 99 3.26 -4.94 69.96
CA GLU A 99 4.57 -4.35 70.13
C GLU A 99 5.57 -5.25 70.88
N GLY A 100 6.85 -5.07 70.53
CA GLY A 100 8.01 -5.60 71.25
C GLY A 100 9.04 -6.09 70.23
N GLY A 101 10.19 -5.50 70.03
CA GLY A 101 10.96 -4.51 70.78
C GLY A 101 12.42 -4.74 70.36
N PHE A 102 13.05 -3.69 69.85
CA PHE A 102 14.48 -3.34 70.03
C PHE A 102 15.52 -4.50 70.14
N ASP A 103 16.42 -4.65 69.17
CA ASP A 103 17.81 -4.16 69.24
C ASP A 103 18.65 -4.62 68.02
N ASP A 104 19.55 -3.74 67.59
CA ASP A 104 20.49 -3.89 66.48
C ASP A 104 21.67 -4.80 66.86
N GLY A 105 22.10 -5.64 65.92
CA GLY A 105 23.33 -6.43 65.98
C GLY A 105 23.81 -6.87 64.60
#